data_AF-A0A2E0TB97-F1
#
_entry.id   AF-A0A2E0TB97-F1
#
_cell.length_a   1.000
_cell.length_b   1.000
_cell.length_c   1.000
_cell.angle_alpha   90.00
_cell.angle_beta   90.00
_cell.angle_gamma   90.00
#
_symmetry.space_group_name_H-M   'P 1'
#
loop_
_entity.id
_entity.type
_entity.pdbx_description
1 polymer ?
#
loop_
_entity_poly.entity_id
_entity_poly.type
_entity_poly.pdbx_seq_one_letter_code
_entity_poly.pdbx_strand_id
1 'polypeptide(L)'
;MLYLSASIANAAMNDRLRASLPPRYELILPQDFTPDVPHAELPRAIVDRCLEAMERCDAGVLMLDGFGIDCAMEAGWLRARGTPVIGLAAASTHFLRHWMVKGCLDALVCLDPAVAAAVEADAMLAPLPRALSPGWEGVADAFDAVLPWSAEGT
;
A
#
# COMPACT_ATOMS: atom_id res chain seq x y z
N MET A 1 3.29 -6.05 -10.67
CA MET A 1 2.09 -6.48 -9.93
C MET A 1 2.16 -5.92 -8.51
N LEU A 2 1.12 -5.21 -8.11
CA LEU A 2 0.98 -4.59 -6.79
C LEU A 2 -0.11 -5.29 -6.00
N TYR A 3 0.12 -5.54 -4.72
CA TYR A 3 -0.91 -5.99 -3.78
C TYR A 3 -1.42 -4.81 -2.96
N LEU A 4 -2.71 -4.48 -3.02
CA LEU A 4 -3.29 -3.42 -2.21
C LEU A 4 -3.70 -3.95 -0.84
N SER A 5 -2.93 -3.61 0.18
CA SER A 5 -3.30 -3.75 1.59
C SER A 5 -4.09 -2.52 2.03
N ALA A 6 -5.42 -2.67 2.12
CA ALA A 6 -6.31 -1.58 2.49
C ALA A 6 -7.55 -2.07 3.23
N SER A 7 -8.01 -1.28 4.20
CA SER A 7 -9.28 -1.51 4.89
C SER A 7 -10.46 -1.45 3.92
N ILE A 8 -11.50 -2.26 4.17
CA ILE A 8 -12.76 -2.16 3.43
C ILE A 8 -13.44 -0.79 3.59
N ALA A 9 -13.16 -0.08 4.68
CA ALA A 9 -13.62 1.29 4.89
C ALA A 9 -13.08 2.26 3.82
N ASN A 10 -12.02 1.89 3.11
CA ASN A 10 -11.38 2.69 2.06
C ASN A 10 -11.89 2.36 0.66
N ALA A 11 -13.01 1.64 0.49
CA ALA A 11 -13.49 1.18 -0.82
C ALA A 11 -13.41 2.24 -1.92
N ALA A 12 -13.91 3.46 -1.66
CA ALA A 12 -13.86 4.56 -2.62
C ALA A 12 -12.44 5.01 -2.99
N MET A 13 -11.48 4.94 -2.06
CA MET A 13 -10.07 5.25 -2.32
C MET A 13 -9.38 4.12 -3.08
N ASN A 14 -9.71 2.86 -2.76
CA ASN A 14 -9.18 1.69 -3.46
C ASN A 14 -9.60 1.70 -4.94
N ASP A 15 -10.87 2.05 -5.21
CA ASP A 15 -11.38 2.22 -6.57
C ASP A 15 -10.71 3.37 -7.32
N ARG A 16 -10.47 4.51 -6.64
CA ARG A 16 -9.74 5.64 -7.23
C ARG A 16 -8.30 5.27 -7.57
N LEU A 17 -7.61 4.58 -6.67
CA LEU A 17 -6.27 4.07 -6.94
C LEU A 17 -6.28 3.18 -8.19
N ARG A 18 -7.18 2.19 -8.24
CA ARG A 18 -7.32 1.29 -9.39
C ARG A 18 -7.57 2.04 -10.69
N ALA A 19 -8.43 3.07 -10.67
CA ALA A 19 -8.75 3.86 -11.85
C ALA A 19 -7.59 4.76 -12.33
N SER A 20 -6.73 5.19 -11.40
CA SER A 20 -5.58 6.07 -11.70
C SER A 20 -4.33 5.32 -12.14
N LEU A 21 -4.27 4.01 -11.98
CA LEU A 21 -3.12 3.21 -12.40
C LEU A 21 -3.28 2.75 -13.86
N PRO A 22 -2.29 2.99 -14.74
CA PRO A 22 -2.32 2.49 -16.11
C PRO A 22 -2.17 0.96 -16.15
N PRO A 23 -2.56 0.29 -17.25
CA PRO A 23 -2.56 -1.18 -17.35
C PRO A 23 -1.22 -1.90 -17.10
N ARG A 24 -0.08 -1.18 -17.12
CA ARG A 24 1.22 -1.73 -16.72
C ARG A 24 1.27 -2.11 -15.24
N TYR A 25 0.40 -1.52 -14.43
CA TYR A 25 0.19 -1.88 -13.04
C TYR A 25 -0.97 -2.87 -12.94
N GLU A 26 -0.66 -4.14 -12.77
CA GLU A 26 -1.64 -5.10 -12.26
C GLU A 26 -1.82 -4.87 -10.76
N LEU A 27 -2.98 -4.35 -10.34
CA LEU A 27 -3.32 -4.12 -8.94
C LEU A 27 -4.25 -5.23 -8.44
N ILE A 28 -3.79 -6.01 -7.47
CA ILE A 28 -4.62 -7.00 -6.77
C ILE A 28 -5.31 -6.33 -5.60
N LEU A 29 -6.65 -6.43 -5.56
CA LEU A 29 -7.48 -5.98 -4.44
C LEU A 29 -8.07 -7.20 -3.73
N PRO A 30 -7.79 -7.43 -2.44
CA PRO A 30 -8.44 -8.49 -1.66
C PRO A 30 -9.96 -8.44 -1.69
N GLN A 31 -10.54 -7.24 -1.84
CA GLN A 31 -11.98 -7.03 -1.92
C GLN A 31 -12.61 -7.68 -3.16
N ASP A 32 -11.86 -7.87 -4.25
CA ASP A 32 -12.38 -8.49 -5.48
C ASP A 32 -12.64 -10.00 -5.31
N PHE A 33 -12.07 -10.62 -4.28
CA PHE A 33 -12.24 -12.05 -4.02
C PHE A 33 -12.69 -12.39 -2.59
N THR A 34 -13.07 -11.38 -1.80
CA THR A 34 -13.65 -11.56 -0.47
C THR A 34 -15.17 -11.47 -0.58
N PRO A 35 -15.91 -12.59 -0.48
CA PRO A 35 -17.37 -12.57 -0.53
C PRO A 35 -17.97 -12.10 0.80
N ASP A 36 -19.16 -11.53 0.73
CA ASP A 36 -19.95 -11.13 1.91
C ASP A 36 -20.68 -12.34 2.51
N VAL A 37 -19.90 -13.22 3.16
CA VAL A 37 -20.40 -14.41 3.85
C VAL A 37 -19.79 -14.51 5.26
N PRO A 38 -20.45 -15.19 6.22
CA PRO A 38 -19.89 -15.43 7.54
C PRO A 38 -18.51 -16.11 7.47
N HIS A 39 -17.57 -15.68 8.32
CA HIS A 39 -16.22 -16.24 8.36
C HIS A 39 -16.17 -17.76 8.57
N ALA A 40 -17.18 -18.32 9.26
CA ALA A 40 -17.29 -19.76 9.50
C ALA A 40 -17.44 -20.57 8.20
N GLU A 41 -17.92 -19.96 7.11
CA GLU A 41 -18.10 -20.61 5.81
C GLU A 41 -16.78 -20.67 5.02
N LEU A 42 -15.87 -19.72 5.24
CA LEU A 42 -14.57 -19.63 4.58
C LEU A 42 -13.44 -19.41 5.61
N PRO A 43 -13.20 -20.37 6.53
CA PRO A 43 -12.34 -20.14 7.69
C PRO A 43 -10.87 -19.88 7.35
N ARG A 44 -10.42 -20.29 6.15
CA ARG A 44 -9.04 -20.07 5.67
C ARG A 44 -8.93 -19.59 4.23
N ALA A 45 -9.93 -19.87 3.38
CA ALA A 45 -9.81 -19.67 1.94
C ALA A 45 -9.43 -18.23 1.54
N ILE A 46 -9.95 -17.22 2.26
CA ILE A 46 -9.61 -15.81 2.00
C ILE A 46 -8.19 -15.49 2.45
N VAL A 47 -7.78 -15.99 3.62
CA VAL A 47 -6.42 -15.81 4.13
C VAL A 47 -5.40 -16.44 3.20
N ASP A 48 -5.62 -17.71 2.79
CA ASP A 48 -4.72 -18.42 1.89
C ASP A 48 -4.58 -17.70 0.55
N ARG A 49 -5.70 -17.19 0.00
CA ARG A 49 -5.68 -16.42 -1.25
C ARG A 49 -4.97 -15.07 -1.12
N CYS A 50 -5.12 -14.36 0.00
CA CYS A 50 -4.34 -13.15 0.26
C CYS A 50 -2.83 -13.47 0.37
N LEU A 51 -2.46 -14.54 1.07
CA LEU A 51 -1.07 -14.97 1.19
C LEU A 51 -0.46 -15.34 -0.18
N GLU A 52 -1.17 -16.09 -1.01
CA GLU A 52 -0.76 -16.42 -2.38
C GLU A 52 -0.56 -15.16 -3.24
N ALA A 53 -1.45 -14.17 -3.11
CA ALA A 53 -1.33 -12.91 -3.82
C ALA A 53 -0.12 -12.08 -3.35
N MET A 54 0.10 -12.00 -2.02
CA MET A 54 1.25 -11.31 -1.44
C MET A 54 2.57 -12.02 -1.77
N GLU A 55 2.59 -13.35 -1.88
CA GLU A 55 3.79 -14.09 -2.25
C GLU A 55 4.23 -13.82 -3.70
N ARG A 56 3.27 -13.53 -4.58
CA ARG A 56 3.54 -13.29 -6.00
C ARG A 56 3.76 -11.83 -6.35
N CYS A 57 3.39 -10.88 -5.50
CA CYS A 57 3.45 -9.46 -5.86
C CYS A 57 4.90 -8.93 -5.87
N ASP A 58 5.15 -7.94 -6.74
CA ASP A 58 6.45 -7.28 -6.83
C ASP A 58 6.62 -6.23 -5.72
N ALA A 59 5.50 -5.67 -5.25
CA ALA A 59 5.44 -4.77 -4.10
C ALA A 59 4.05 -4.80 -3.46
N GLY A 60 4.01 -4.49 -2.16
CA GLY A 60 2.78 -4.15 -1.46
C GLY A 60 2.53 -2.65 -1.46
N VAL A 61 1.27 -2.26 -1.61
CA VAL A 61 0.80 -0.89 -1.38
C VAL A 61 -0.06 -0.89 -0.12
N LEU A 62 0.40 -0.19 0.91
CA LEU A 62 -0.36 0.00 2.15
C LEU A 62 -1.12 1.32 2.08
N MET A 63 -2.46 1.26 2.07
CA MET A 63 -3.30 2.46 2.19
C MET A 63 -3.26 2.96 3.63
N LEU A 64 -2.51 4.05 3.88
CA LEU A 64 -2.25 4.57 5.22
C LEU A 64 -3.44 5.34 5.82
N ASP A 65 -4.37 5.79 4.99
CA ASP A 65 -5.64 6.34 5.43
C ASP A 65 -6.51 5.22 5.97
N GLY A 66 -6.77 5.20 7.28
CA GLY A 66 -7.68 4.21 7.87
C GLY A 66 -7.19 2.76 7.78
N PHE A 67 -5.88 2.52 7.70
CA PHE A 67 -5.34 1.16 7.75
C PHE A 67 -5.78 0.43 9.03
N GLY A 68 -6.04 -0.88 8.91
CA GLY A 68 -6.49 -1.74 10.00
C GLY A 68 -5.40 -2.69 10.51
N ILE A 69 -5.78 -3.54 11.47
CA ILE A 69 -4.90 -4.58 12.03
C ILE A 69 -4.45 -5.55 10.94
N ASP A 70 -5.37 -5.97 10.06
CA ASP A 70 -5.06 -6.87 8.95
C ASP A 70 -4.02 -6.24 8.02
N CYS A 71 -4.19 -4.95 7.71
CA CYS A 71 -3.22 -4.23 6.87
C CYS A 71 -1.84 -4.15 7.51
N ALA A 72 -1.77 -3.92 8.83
CA ALA A 72 -0.51 -3.90 9.55
C ALA A 72 0.17 -5.29 9.58
N MET A 73 -0.62 -6.36 9.67
CA MET A 73 -0.12 -7.74 9.60
C MET A 73 0.46 -8.05 8.22
N GLU A 74 -0.27 -7.72 7.16
CA GLU A 74 0.17 -7.88 5.76
C GLU A 74 1.46 -7.10 5.48
N ALA A 75 1.55 -5.84 5.92
CA ALA A 75 2.76 -5.04 5.77
C ALA A 75 3.96 -5.67 6.49
N GLY A 76 3.76 -6.18 7.71
CA GLY A 76 4.80 -6.91 8.45
C GLY A 76 5.23 -8.21 7.77
N TRP A 77 4.29 -8.95 7.20
CA TRP A 77 4.56 -10.17 6.45
C TRP A 77 5.38 -9.90 5.19
N LEU A 78 4.96 -8.93 4.38
CA LEU A 78 5.68 -8.51 3.17
C LEU A 78 7.11 -8.05 3.50
N ARG A 79 7.24 -7.23 4.54
CA ARG A 79 8.55 -6.77 5.03
C ARG A 79 9.45 -7.94 5.43
N ALA A 80 8.93 -8.92 6.17
CA ALA A 80 9.68 -10.10 6.58
C ALA A 80 10.13 -10.98 5.39
N ARG A 81 9.40 -10.93 4.28
CA ARG A 81 9.73 -11.62 3.02
C ARG A 81 10.69 -10.85 2.12
N GLY A 82 11.03 -9.61 2.47
CA GLY A 82 11.85 -8.73 1.64
C GLY A 82 11.09 -8.13 0.45
N THR A 83 9.77 -8.24 0.42
CA THR A 83 8.94 -7.59 -0.60
C THR A 83 8.78 -6.11 -0.23
N PRO A 84 9.09 -5.16 -1.14
CA PRO A 84 8.95 -3.73 -0.87
C PRO A 84 7.53 -3.33 -0.46
N VAL A 85 7.40 -2.49 0.58
CA VAL A 85 6.11 -1.94 1.01
C VAL A 85 6.07 -0.43 0.80
N ILE A 86 5.13 0.03 0.00
CA ILE A 86 4.92 1.45 -0.29
C ILE A 86 3.70 1.95 0.47
N GLY A 87 3.91 2.95 1.31
CA GLY A 87 2.82 3.66 1.96
C GLY A 87 2.16 4.65 1.00
N LEU A 88 0.84 4.57 0.83
CA LEU A 88 0.05 5.57 0.13
C LEU A 88 -0.78 6.36 1.15
N ALA A 89 -0.51 7.66 1.31
CA ALA A 89 -1.23 8.53 2.23
C ALA A 89 -1.90 9.68 1.50
N ALA A 90 -3.22 9.70 1.50
CA ALA A 90 -4.02 10.69 0.82
C ALA A 90 -4.33 11.92 1.68
N ALA A 91 -4.72 11.74 2.94
CA ALA A 91 -5.14 12.86 3.81
C ALA A 91 -4.83 12.65 5.31
N SER A 92 -4.61 11.41 5.75
CA SER A 92 -4.38 11.09 7.16
C SER A 92 -2.90 11.09 7.54
N THR A 93 -2.58 11.66 8.69
CA THR A 93 -1.27 11.52 9.36
C THR A 93 -1.29 10.54 10.53
N HIS A 94 -2.40 9.81 10.74
CA HIS A 94 -2.57 8.93 11.88
C HIS A 94 -1.47 7.85 11.98
N PHE A 95 -1.04 7.33 10.83
CA PHE A 95 0.02 6.33 10.74
C PHE A 95 1.36 6.78 11.34
N LEU A 96 1.62 8.10 11.45
CA LEU A 96 2.86 8.62 12.03
C LEU A 96 3.07 8.19 13.51
N ARG A 97 1.99 7.84 14.19
CA ARG A 97 2.00 7.37 15.59
C ARG A 97 2.36 5.88 15.74
N HIS A 98 2.46 5.15 14.63
CA HIS A 98 2.60 3.69 14.63
C HIS A 98 4.00 3.27 14.18
N TRP A 99 4.92 3.08 15.14
CA TRP A 99 6.29 2.66 14.86
C TRP A 99 6.38 1.42 13.98
N MET A 100 5.56 0.40 14.25
CA MET A 100 5.61 -0.86 13.51
C MET A 100 5.20 -0.68 12.05
N VAL A 101 4.17 0.14 11.80
CA VAL A 101 3.70 0.42 10.44
C VAL A 101 4.76 1.21 9.69
N LYS A 102 5.28 2.29 10.29
CA LYS A 102 6.38 3.08 9.72
C LYS A 102 7.60 2.23 9.41
N GLY A 103 7.97 1.34 10.33
CA GLY A 103 9.13 0.45 10.19
C GLY A 103 8.99 -0.62 9.11
N CYS A 104 7.78 -0.85 8.59
CA CYS A 104 7.56 -1.75 7.45
C CYS A 104 7.73 -1.07 6.10
N LEU A 105 7.70 0.26 6.02
CA LEU A 105 7.70 0.99 4.75
C LEU A 105 9.11 1.09 4.17
N ASP A 106 9.20 0.91 2.85
CA ASP A 106 10.40 1.14 2.06
C ASP A 106 10.31 2.44 1.26
N ALA A 107 9.10 2.93 0.99
CA ALA A 107 8.85 4.22 0.34
C ALA A 107 7.46 4.79 0.64
N LEU A 108 7.24 6.07 0.30
CA LEU A 108 5.94 6.73 0.47
C LEU A 108 5.49 7.51 -0.77
N VAL A 109 4.20 7.42 -1.09
CA VAL A 109 3.49 8.33 -1.99
C VAL A 109 2.47 9.12 -1.17
N CYS A 110 2.60 10.44 -1.17
CA CYS A 110 1.66 11.34 -0.50
C CYS A 110 0.78 12.04 -1.54
N LEU A 111 -0.53 12.12 -1.29
CA LEU A 111 -1.46 12.86 -2.17
C LEU A 111 -1.81 14.26 -1.68
N ASP A 112 -1.46 14.57 -0.43
CA ASP A 112 -1.68 15.86 0.19
C ASP A 112 -0.32 16.49 0.60
N PRO A 113 -0.04 17.75 0.21
CA PRO A 113 1.22 18.41 0.55
C PRO A 113 1.48 18.56 2.05
N ALA A 114 0.44 18.71 2.89
CA ALA A 114 0.59 18.79 4.34
C ALA A 114 0.95 17.42 4.94
N VAL A 115 0.41 16.33 4.40
CA VAL A 115 0.85 14.96 4.76
C VAL A 115 2.31 14.74 4.35
N ALA A 116 2.70 15.15 3.15
CA ALA A 116 4.09 15.04 2.69
C ALA A 116 5.06 15.81 3.60
N ALA A 117 4.71 17.03 4.01
CA ALA A 117 5.50 17.81 4.96
C ALA A 117 5.61 17.13 6.34
N ALA A 118 4.54 16.51 6.82
CA ALA A 118 4.56 15.76 8.07
C ALA A 118 5.45 14.50 7.99
N VAL A 119 5.44 13.80 6.86
CA VAL A 119 6.33 12.65 6.58
C VAL A 119 7.80 13.10 6.56
N GLU A 120 8.10 14.24 5.93
CA GLU A 120 9.45 14.79 5.87
C GLU A 120 10.00 15.19 7.25
N ALA A 121 9.13 15.61 8.17
CA ALA A 121 9.51 15.92 9.54
C ALA A 121 9.69 14.67 10.44
N ASP A 122 9.23 13.48 10.02
CA ASP A 122 9.33 12.26 10.82
C ASP A 122 10.69 11.57 10.62
N ALA A 123 11.47 11.45 11.69
CA ALA A 123 12.84 10.93 11.63
C ALA A 123 12.96 9.50 11.06
N MET A 124 11.91 8.67 11.14
CA MET A 124 11.95 7.31 10.58
C MET A 124 11.66 7.30 9.08
N LEU A 125 10.83 8.24 8.61
CA LEU A 125 10.34 8.26 7.23
C LEU A 125 11.12 9.23 6.35
N ALA A 126 11.70 10.28 6.92
CA ALA A 126 12.52 11.27 6.23
C ALA A 126 13.69 10.66 5.41
N PRO A 127 14.32 9.53 5.80
CA PRO A 127 15.34 8.89 4.98
C PRO A 127 14.79 8.08 3.79
N LEU A 128 13.50 7.76 3.76
CA LEU A 128 12.92 6.87 2.74
C LEU A 128 12.65 7.63 1.42
N PRO A 129 12.75 6.95 0.26
CA PRO A 129 12.22 7.43 -1.00
C PRO A 129 10.76 7.90 -0.86
N ARG A 130 10.46 9.07 -1.41
CA ARG A 130 9.13 9.64 -1.34
C ARG A 130 8.78 10.43 -2.60
N ALA A 131 7.50 10.41 -2.95
CA ALA A 131 6.94 11.24 -4.02
C ALA A 131 5.65 11.91 -3.56
N LEU A 132 5.41 13.12 -4.07
CA LEU A 132 4.16 13.86 -3.91
C LEU A 132 3.40 13.85 -5.24
N SER A 133 2.15 13.40 -5.23
CA SER A 133 1.20 13.55 -6.33
C SER A 133 -0.01 14.28 -5.78
N PRO A 134 -0.13 15.61 -5.92
CA PRO A 134 -1.30 16.32 -5.41
C PRO A 134 -2.57 15.80 -6.09
N GLY A 135 -3.36 14.98 -5.40
CA GLY A 135 -4.47 14.25 -5.99
C GLY A 135 -4.10 12.91 -6.66
N TRP A 136 -5.07 12.32 -7.37
CA TRP A 136 -4.96 10.95 -7.88
C TRP A 136 -4.41 10.88 -9.31
N GLU A 137 -4.35 12.00 -10.01
CA GLU A 137 -4.01 12.09 -11.43
C GLU A 137 -2.55 11.73 -11.72
N GLY A 138 -1.64 12.03 -10.79
CA GLY A 138 -0.20 11.78 -10.92
C GLY A 138 0.30 10.56 -10.14
N VAL A 139 -0.59 9.73 -9.59
CA VAL A 139 -0.19 8.69 -8.64
C VAL A 139 0.69 7.62 -9.29
N ALA A 140 0.46 7.32 -10.57
CA ALA A 140 1.28 6.35 -11.32
C ALA A 140 2.72 6.82 -11.49
N ASP A 141 2.92 8.10 -11.84
CA ASP A 141 4.26 8.69 -11.97
C ASP A 141 4.96 8.77 -10.61
N ALA A 142 4.20 9.04 -9.54
CA ALA A 142 4.73 9.00 -8.18
C ALA A 142 5.16 7.58 -7.75
N PHE A 143 4.41 6.54 -8.15
CA PHE A 143 4.85 5.16 -7.97
C PHE A 143 6.10 4.84 -8.77
N ASP A 144 6.18 5.24 -10.04
CA ASP A 144 7.38 5.03 -10.87
C ASP A 144 8.63 5.70 -10.23
N ALA A 145 8.45 6.84 -9.56
CA ALA A 145 9.55 7.56 -8.92
C ALA A 145 10.10 6.90 -7.64
N VAL A 146 9.30 6.05 -6.97
CA VAL A 146 9.68 5.44 -5.69
C VAL A 146 9.85 3.93 -5.74
N LEU A 147 9.23 3.27 -6.71
CA LEU A 147 9.44 1.85 -6.94
C LEU A 147 10.83 1.64 -7.54
N PRO A 148 11.64 0.71 -7.00
CA PRO A 148 12.83 0.25 -7.67
C PRO A 148 12.40 -0.70 -8.79
N TRP A 149 11.87 -0.18 -9.89
CA TRP A 149 11.83 -0.95 -11.14
C TRP A 149 13.29 -1.05 -11.54
N SER A 150 13.88 -2.20 -11.23
CA SER A 150 15.26 -2.57 -11.53
C SER A 150 15.83 -1.73 -12.67
N ALA A 151 16.70 -0.79 -12.32
CA ALA A 151 17.73 -0.33 -13.22
C ALA A 151 18.71 -1.50 -13.45
N GLU A 152 18.22 -2.58 -14.07
CA GLU A 152 18.97 -3.73 -14.58
C GLU A 152 17.98 -4.66 -15.30
N GLY A 153 18.12 -4.73 -16.62
CA GLY A 153 17.28 -5.55 -17.50
C GLY A 153 17.39 -5.24 -18.99
N THR A 154 18.56 -4.75 -19.45
CA THR A 154 19.07 -4.97 -20.81
C THR A 154 19.67 -6.37 -20.90
#